data_AF-A0A286UUG0-F1
#
_entry.id   AF-A0A286UUG0-F1
#
_cell.length_a   1.000
_cell.length_b   1.000
_cell.length_c   1.000
_cell.angle_alpha   90.00
_cell.angle_beta   90.00
_cell.angle_gamma   90.00
#
_symmetry.space_group_name_H-M   'P 1'
#
loop_
_entity.id
_entity.type
_entity.pdbx_description
1 polymer ?
#
loop_
_entity_poly.entity_id
_entity_poly.type
_entity_poly.pdbx_seq_one_letter_code
_entity_poly.pdbx_strand_id
1 'polypeptide(L)'
;MSYSQYGGGYGGGAPASGGYGGGGGYGGAPAGYGGGYPGGFSSGAPQGPPPGADPQLWQWFSSVDADRSGAITAQELQQCLINGDWSPFDLDTVKLLMSIFDTDRSGTIGFNEFAGLWKYIKDWQGVFRHFDQDRSGSIDGRELENALRQFGYNLSPQLMHLLLAKYDVVATAPVGRHGGGAPPGITFDRFVRACVVIKQLTESFQRLDTDRRGVIQLNYDQLDSESAGKQAIKNVSNIQSKGRTVGWTA
;
A
#
# COMPACT_ATOMS: atom_id res chain seq x y z
N MET A 1 -0.88 -37.06 -48.65
CA MET A 1 -0.12 -35.92 -49.22
C MET A 1 0.87 -35.49 -48.13
N SER A 2 2.06 -36.11 -47.96
CA SER A 2 3.33 -35.96 -48.74
C SER A 2 3.66 -34.47 -48.98
N TYR A 3 4.84 -33.91 -48.65
CA TYR A 3 6.22 -34.45 -48.62
C TYR A 3 7.20 -33.49 -47.87
N SER A 4 8.33 -34.05 -47.40
CA SER A 4 9.71 -33.49 -47.29
C SER A 4 10.01 -32.42 -46.22
N GLN A 5 10.95 -32.53 -45.27
CA GLN A 5 12.24 -33.25 -45.12
C GLN A 5 13.32 -32.94 -46.17
N TYR A 6 14.33 -32.16 -45.76
CA TYR A 6 15.75 -32.11 -46.19
C TYR A 6 16.50 -31.31 -45.08
N GLY A 7 17.70 -31.61 -44.56
CA GLY A 7 18.74 -32.62 -44.85
C GLY A 7 20.14 -31.99 -44.95
N GLY A 8 21.11 -32.41 -44.09
CA GLY A 8 22.58 -32.28 -44.24
C GLY A 8 23.23 -31.05 -43.56
N GLY A 9 24.21 -31.15 -42.62
CA GLY A 9 25.58 -31.71 -42.71
C GLY A 9 26.51 -30.63 -43.30
N TYR A 10 27.70 -30.22 -42.81
CA TYR A 10 28.92 -30.93 -42.36
C TYR A 10 29.99 -29.91 -41.87
N GLY A 11 31.00 -30.38 -41.09
CA GLY A 11 32.37 -29.81 -40.96
C GLY A 11 32.54 -28.63 -39.98
N GLY A 12 33.47 -28.58 -39.03
CA GLY A 12 34.80 -29.18 -38.94
C GLY A 12 35.83 -28.05 -38.85
N GLY A 13 36.54 -27.90 -37.71
CA GLY A 13 37.70 -27.00 -37.61
C GLY A 13 37.96 -26.40 -36.23
N ALA A 14 38.76 -27.09 -35.41
CA ALA A 14 39.73 -26.44 -34.54
C ALA A 14 41.03 -26.20 -35.36
N PRO A 15 41.90 -25.26 -34.98
CA PRO A 15 42.90 -25.60 -33.97
C PRO A 15 43.30 -24.46 -33.01
N ALA A 16 44.02 -24.90 -31.98
CA ALA A 16 44.67 -24.16 -30.91
C ALA A 16 45.69 -23.10 -31.35
N SER A 17 45.97 -22.13 -30.47
CA SER A 17 47.32 -21.88 -29.93
C SER A 17 47.34 -20.66 -29.01
N GLY A 18 48.23 -20.67 -28.01
CA GLY A 18 48.72 -19.44 -27.37
C GLY A 18 48.66 -19.43 -25.85
N GLY A 19 49.57 -20.17 -25.19
CA GLY A 19 49.84 -20.03 -23.76
C GLY A 19 50.99 -19.06 -23.46
N TYR A 20 50.94 -18.45 -22.28
CA TYR A 20 52.03 -17.93 -21.42
C TYR A 20 51.33 -17.41 -20.15
N GLY A 21 51.75 -17.57 -18.89
CA GLY A 21 53.03 -17.95 -18.31
C GLY A 21 53.39 -16.93 -17.21
N GLY A 22 53.49 -17.38 -15.95
CA GLY A 22 54.14 -16.70 -14.81
C GLY A 22 53.37 -15.53 -14.16
N GLY A 23 53.39 -15.25 -12.86
CA GLY A 23 54.27 -15.67 -11.77
C GLY A 23 54.72 -14.44 -10.96
N GLY A 24 54.48 -14.43 -9.64
CA GLY A 24 55.04 -13.47 -8.64
C GLY A 24 54.31 -12.11 -8.55
N GLY A 25 54.03 -11.51 -7.39
CA GLY A 25 54.53 -11.73 -6.03
C GLY A 25 55.38 -10.55 -5.55
N TYR A 26 54.77 -9.43 -5.16
CA TYR A 26 55.28 -8.35 -4.27
C TYR A 26 54.20 -7.24 -4.24
N GLY A 27 53.92 -6.46 -3.21
CA GLY A 27 54.48 -6.28 -1.88
C GLY A 27 53.53 -5.34 -1.11
N GLY A 28 53.46 -5.51 0.21
CA GLY A 28 52.64 -4.69 1.08
C GLY A 28 53.33 -3.42 1.57
N ALA A 29 52.48 -2.47 1.99
CA ALA A 29 52.68 -1.35 2.93
C ALA A 29 53.48 -0.12 2.44
N PRO A 30 53.27 1.10 3.03
CA PRO A 30 52.58 1.36 4.31
C PRO A 30 51.56 2.53 4.32
N ALA A 31 50.89 2.60 5.48
CA ALA A 31 49.96 3.62 5.92
C ALA A 31 50.55 5.05 5.91
N GLY A 32 49.76 5.99 5.39
CA GLY A 32 49.98 7.43 5.53
C GLY A 32 48.95 8.03 6.48
N TYR A 33 49.42 8.49 7.64
CA TYR A 33 48.69 9.34 8.58
C TYR A 33 48.72 10.81 8.11
N GLY A 34 47.63 11.54 8.33
CA GLY A 34 47.50 12.99 8.08
C GLY A 34 46.36 13.27 7.11
N GLY A 35 45.42 14.17 7.31
CA GLY A 35 45.24 15.28 8.24
C GLY A 35 43.99 16.02 7.72
N GLY A 36 43.18 16.57 8.62
CA GLY A 36 41.83 17.02 8.29
C GLY A 36 41.74 18.21 7.33
N TYR A 37 40.63 18.24 6.58
CA TYR A 37 40.01 19.45 6.05
C TYR A 37 38.48 19.29 6.13
N PRO A 38 37.74 20.30 6.61
CA PRO A 38 36.29 20.28 6.67
C PRO A 38 35.69 20.88 5.39
N GLY A 39 34.59 20.29 4.91
CA GLY A 39 33.72 20.94 3.92
C GLY A 39 33.66 20.22 2.57
N GLY A 40 32.60 19.46 2.39
CA GLY A 40 32.19 18.91 1.10
C GLY A 40 30.75 18.44 1.20
N PHE A 41 29.81 19.34 0.91
CA PHE A 41 28.41 18.98 0.69
C PHE A 41 28.34 18.08 -0.56
N SER A 42 28.44 16.77 -0.37
CA SER A 42 28.25 15.81 -1.46
C SER A 42 26.77 15.71 -1.78
N SER A 43 26.42 16.34 -2.89
CA SER A 43 25.21 16.09 -3.67
C SER A 43 25.07 14.59 -4.00
N GLY A 44 23.98 13.99 -3.49
CA GLY A 44 23.29 12.77 -3.94
C GLY A 44 24.06 11.75 -4.77
N ALA A 45 24.85 10.89 -4.11
CA ALA A 45 25.15 9.57 -4.69
C ALA A 45 23.90 8.68 -4.53
N PRO A 46 23.58 7.80 -5.50
CA PRO A 46 22.53 6.81 -5.32
C PRO A 46 22.88 5.97 -4.10
N GLN A 47 22.07 6.08 -3.04
CA GLN A 47 22.25 5.28 -1.84
C GLN A 47 22.13 3.82 -2.25
N GLY A 48 23.12 3.00 -1.91
CA GLY A 48 23.00 1.55 -2.04
C GLY A 48 22.08 0.97 -0.97
N PRO A 49 21.71 -0.31 -1.06
CA PRO A 49 20.94 -0.97 0.00
C PRO A 49 21.61 -0.78 1.36
N PRO A 50 20.86 -0.42 2.41
CA PRO A 50 21.38 -0.37 3.77
C PRO A 50 22.00 -1.72 4.16
N PRO A 51 23.05 -1.74 5.01
CA PRO A 51 23.65 -2.98 5.48
C PRO A 51 22.60 -3.89 6.13
N GLY A 52 22.43 -5.12 5.61
CA GLY A 52 21.44 -6.09 6.09
C GLY A 52 20.02 -5.93 5.51
N ALA A 53 19.82 -5.00 4.57
CA ALA A 53 18.56 -4.88 3.84
C ALA A 53 18.29 -6.10 2.95
N ASP A 54 17.02 -6.49 2.88
CA ASP A 54 16.55 -7.48 1.90
C ASP A 54 16.76 -6.93 0.47
N PRO A 55 17.53 -7.62 -0.40
CA PRO A 55 17.83 -7.13 -1.74
C PRO A 55 16.59 -6.93 -2.62
N GLN A 56 15.57 -7.78 -2.47
CA GLN A 56 14.33 -7.69 -3.24
C GLN A 56 13.48 -6.51 -2.76
N LEU A 57 13.40 -6.32 -1.46
CA LEU A 57 12.71 -5.16 -0.89
C LEU A 57 13.40 -3.85 -1.28
N TRP A 58 14.74 -3.84 -1.31
CA TRP A 58 15.50 -2.70 -1.78
C TRP A 58 15.23 -2.41 -3.25
N GLN A 59 15.18 -3.43 -4.12
CA GLN A 59 14.82 -3.26 -5.52
C GLN A 59 13.42 -2.67 -5.68
N TRP A 60 12.45 -3.14 -4.89
CA TRP A 60 11.11 -2.54 -4.90
C TRP A 60 11.13 -1.10 -4.43
N PHE A 61 11.79 -0.79 -3.31
CA PHE A 61 11.94 0.58 -2.82
C PHE A 61 12.53 1.50 -3.91
N SER A 62 13.64 1.11 -4.52
CA SER A 62 14.28 1.86 -5.60
C SER A 62 13.43 1.96 -6.88
N SER A 63 12.46 1.05 -7.08
CA SER A 63 11.52 1.14 -8.20
C SER A 63 10.37 2.11 -7.93
N VAL A 64 10.04 2.33 -6.64
CA VAL A 64 8.99 3.26 -6.21
C VAL A 64 9.54 4.68 -6.08
N ASP A 65 10.75 4.82 -5.52
CA ASP A 65 11.50 6.08 -5.41
C ASP A 65 11.99 6.53 -6.81
N ALA A 66 11.11 7.21 -7.54
CA ALA A 66 11.29 7.52 -8.96
C ALA A 66 12.35 8.62 -9.17
N ASP A 67 12.39 9.57 -8.23
CA ASP A 67 13.39 10.65 -8.25
C ASP A 67 14.71 10.28 -7.55
N ARG A 68 14.77 9.11 -6.91
CA ARG A 68 15.93 8.60 -6.17
C ARG A 68 16.34 9.52 -5.03
N SER A 69 15.37 10.18 -4.41
CA SER A 69 15.60 11.03 -3.25
C SER A 69 15.98 10.24 -1.99
N GLY A 70 15.75 8.92 -1.99
CA GLY A 70 15.94 8.06 -0.83
C GLY A 70 14.74 8.03 0.11
N ALA A 71 13.62 8.64 -0.27
CA ALA A 71 12.36 8.62 0.47
C ALA A 71 11.16 8.66 -0.48
N ILE A 72 10.14 7.84 -0.19
CA ILE A 72 8.97 7.70 -1.07
C ILE A 72 7.88 8.70 -0.66
N THR A 73 7.43 9.51 -1.62
CA THR A 73 6.28 10.41 -1.46
C THR A 73 4.94 9.68 -1.64
N ALA A 74 3.83 10.33 -1.23
CA ALA A 74 2.48 9.80 -1.45
C ALA A 74 2.17 9.54 -2.94
N GLN A 75 2.68 10.40 -3.82
CA GLN A 75 2.42 10.31 -5.25
C GLN A 75 3.18 9.13 -5.88
N GLU A 76 4.44 8.94 -5.49
CA GLU A 76 5.25 7.80 -5.92
C GLU A 76 4.65 6.48 -5.42
N LEU A 77 4.25 6.42 -4.14
CA LEU A 77 3.60 5.25 -3.58
C LEU A 77 2.28 4.92 -4.30
N GLN A 78 1.48 5.94 -4.65
CA GLN A 78 0.23 5.73 -5.39
C GLN A 78 0.48 5.16 -6.79
N GLN A 79 1.49 5.66 -7.51
CA GLN A 79 1.76 5.24 -8.88
C GLN A 79 2.25 3.79 -8.96
N CYS A 80 2.92 3.32 -7.92
CA CYS A 80 3.45 1.96 -7.89
C CYS A 80 2.48 0.92 -7.32
N LEU A 81 1.48 1.34 -6.53
CA LEU A 81 0.47 0.45 -5.97
C LEU A 81 -0.74 0.34 -6.90
N ILE A 82 -0.89 -0.85 -7.48
CA ILE A 82 -1.98 -1.20 -8.39
C ILE A 82 -2.86 -2.28 -7.73
N ASN A 83 -4.17 -2.10 -7.81
CA ASN A 83 -5.16 -3.06 -7.34
C ASN A 83 -5.24 -4.31 -8.24
N GLY A 84 -5.94 -5.36 -7.78
CA GLY A 84 -6.15 -6.58 -8.57
C GLY A 84 -6.92 -6.36 -9.87
N ASP A 85 -7.70 -5.28 -9.96
CA ASP A 85 -8.45 -4.84 -11.14
C ASP A 85 -7.65 -3.87 -12.05
N TRP A 86 -6.34 -3.73 -11.81
CA TRP A 86 -5.43 -2.83 -12.53
C TRP A 86 -5.69 -1.33 -12.32
N SER A 87 -6.58 -0.96 -11.39
CA SER A 87 -6.78 0.42 -11.00
C SER A 87 -5.65 0.91 -10.08
N PRO A 88 -5.27 2.20 -10.15
CA PRO A 88 -4.35 2.78 -9.17
C PRO A 88 -5.05 2.86 -7.80
N PHE A 89 -4.27 2.79 -6.72
CA PHE A 89 -4.80 2.96 -5.36
C PHE A 89 -5.46 4.33 -5.18
N ASP A 90 -6.53 4.37 -4.37
CA ASP A 90 -7.15 5.61 -3.91
C ASP A 90 -6.14 6.43 -3.09
N LEU A 91 -6.02 7.72 -3.42
CA LEU A 91 -5.01 8.60 -2.82
C LEU A 91 -5.20 8.72 -1.31
N ASP A 92 -6.44 8.73 -0.83
CA ASP A 92 -6.69 8.78 0.60
C ASP A 92 -6.27 7.48 1.30
N THR A 93 -6.38 6.32 0.65
CA THR A 93 -5.84 5.07 1.17
C THR A 93 -4.33 5.17 1.30
N VAL A 94 -3.64 5.68 0.28
CA VAL A 94 -2.19 5.89 0.32
C VAL A 94 -1.79 6.82 1.45
N LYS A 95 -2.48 7.95 1.61
CA LYS A 95 -2.24 8.90 2.72
C LYS A 95 -2.49 8.26 4.09
N LEU A 96 -3.53 7.43 4.22
CA LEU A 96 -3.78 6.68 5.45
C LEU A 96 -2.63 5.73 5.75
N LEU A 97 -2.17 4.96 4.77
CA LEU A 97 -1.04 4.06 4.95
C LEU A 97 0.23 4.81 5.34
N MET A 98 0.52 5.94 4.68
CA MET A 98 1.64 6.79 5.07
C MET A 98 1.52 7.24 6.53
N SER A 99 0.35 7.73 6.95
CA SER A 99 0.16 8.19 8.34
C SER A 99 0.37 7.12 9.41
N ILE A 100 0.31 5.83 9.04
CA ILE A 100 0.54 4.70 9.95
C ILE A 100 2.03 4.35 10.04
N PHE A 101 2.78 4.51 8.96
CA PHE A 101 4.16 4.02 8.83
C PHE A 101 5.21 5.13 8.83
N ASP A 102 4.84 6.38 8.55
CA ASP A 102 5.67 7.58 8.70
C ASP A 102 5.83 7.89 10.19
N THR A 103 6.80 7.21 10.81
CA THR A 103 7.05 7.26 12.25
C THR A 103 7.82 8.50 12.66
N ASP A 104 8.68 9.00 11.76
CA ASP A 104 9.47 10.20 11.97
C ASP A 104 8.73 11.50 11.58
N ARG A 105 7.54 11.38 10.98
CA ARG A 105 6.67 12.48 10.53
C ARG A 105 7.35 13.36 9.49
N SER A 106 8.21 12.77 8.68
CA SER A 106 8.88 13.43 7.57
C SER A 106 7.90 13.79 6.45
N GLY A 107 6.73 13.14 6.39
CA GLY A 107 5.80 13.25 5.28
C GLY A 107 6.19 12.40 4.07
N THR A 108 7.24 11.58 4.20
CA THR A 108 7.71 10.60 3.22
C THR A 108 7.93 9.25 3.90
N ILE A 109 8.24 8.21 3.13
CA ILE A 109 8.49 6.87 3.65
C ILE A 109 9.94 6.49 3.35
N GLY A 110 10.75 6.35 4.40
CA GLY A 110 12.11 5.83 4.27
C GLY A 110 12.13 4.31 4.05
N PHE A 111 13.30 3.74 3.73
CA PHE A 111 13.42 2.30 3.45
C PHE A 111 12.95 1.40 4.61
N ASN A 112 13.28 1.75 5.85
CA ASN A 112 12.90 0.96 7.03
C ASN A 112 11.38 0.94 7.23
N GLU A 113 10.72 2.07 6.97
CA GLU A 113 9.26 2.21 7.05
C GLU A 113 8.60 1.49 5.89
N PHE A 114 9.18 1.58 4.69
CA PHE A 114 8.76 0.84 3.51
C PHE A 114 8.78 -0.67 3.75
N ALA A 115 9.77 -1.19 4.48
CA ALA A 115 9.82 -2.61 4.84
C ALA A 115 8.58 -3.06 5.63
N GLY A 116 8.19 -2.26 6.62
CA GLY A 116 6.99 -2.48 7.42
C GLY A 116 5.72 -2.36 6.58
N LEU A 117 5.63 -1.29 5.79
CA LEU A 117 4.49 -1.03 4.90
C LEU A 117 4.30 -2.15 3.87
N TRP A 118 5.38 -2.60 3.24
CA TRP A 118 5.33 -3.65 2.24
C TRP A 118 4.86 -4.97 2.85
N LYS A 119 5.41 -5.36 4.00
CA LYS A 119 4.95 -6.54 4.74
C LYS A 119 3.45 -6.44 5.06
N TYR A 120 3.00 -5.28 5.54
CA TYR A 120 1.61 -5.02 5.84
C TYR A 120 0.71 -5.19 4.60
N ILE A 121 1.10 -4.61 3.47
CA ILE A 121 0.36 -4.77 2.20
C ILE A 121 0.29 -6.24 1.79
N LYS A 122 1.40 -6.99 1.90
CA LYS A 122 1.46 -8.42 1.58
C LYS A 122 0.54 -9.27 2.46
N ASP A 123 0.51 -8.99 3.76
CA ASP A 123 -0.37 -9.68 4.70
C ASP A 123 -1.84 -9.40 4.36
N TRP A 124 -2.19 -8.14 4.09
CA TRP A 124 -3.53 -7.76 3.65
C TRP A 124 -3.94 -8.35 2.31
N GLN A 125 -3.02 -8.52 1.35
CA GLN A 125 -3.31 -9.22 0.10
C GLN A 125 -3.75 -10.67 0.35
N GLY A 126 -3.14 -11.35 1.35
CA GLY A 126 -3.56 -12.68 1.77
C GLY A 126 -4.99 -12.69 2.31
N VAL A 127 -5.32 -11.72 3.17
CA VAL A 127 -6.65 -11.54 3.75
C VAL A 127 -7.69 -11.23 2.66
N PHE A 128 -7.38 -10.30 1.75
CA PHE A 128 -8.28 -9.94 0.66
C PHE A 128 -8.60 -11.14 -0.23
N ARG A 129 -7.59 -11.90 -0.65
CA ARG A 129 -7.78 -13.12 -1.47
C ARG A 129 -8.54 -14.23 -0.74
N HIS A 130 -8.54 -14.22 0.59
CA HIS A 130 -9.34 -15.18 1.37
C HIS A 130 -10.84 -14.86 1.25
N PHE A 131 -11.19 -13.58 1.20
CA PHE A 131 -12.57 -13.11 1.15
C PHE A 131 -13.12 -12.87 -0.26
N ASP A 132 -12.27 -12.55 -1.23
CA ASP A 132 -12.58 -12.50 -2.66
C ASP A 132 -12.69 -13.95 -3.19
N GLN A 133 -13.84 -14.57 -2.92
CA GLN A 133 -14.06 -16.01 -3.13
C GLN A 133 -14.22 -16.32 -4.61
N ASP A 134 -14.87 -15.41 -5.35
CA ASP A 134 -15.08 -15.55 -6.78
C ASP A 134 -13.87 -15.07 -7.61
N ARG A 135 -12.87 -14.47 -6.96
CA ARG A 135 -11.65 -13.92 -7.59
C ARG A 135 -11.97 -12.84 -8.61
N SER A 136 -13.04 -12.08 -8.35
CA SER A 136 -13.43 -10.94 -9.17
C SER A 136 -12.42 -9.79 -9.09
N GLY A 137 -11.56 -9.78 -8.07
CA GLY A 137 -10.64 -8.67 -7.79
C GLY A 137 -11.29 -7.55 -6.98
N SER A 138 -12.50 -7.79 -6.48
CA SER A 138 -13.30 -6.86 -5.68
C SER A 138 -14.03 -7.63 -4.58
N ILE A 139 -14.31 -6.98 -3.45
CA ILE A 139 -15.11 -7.56 -2.37
C ILE A 139 -16.54 -7.06 -2.49
N ASP A 140 -17.49 -7.97 -2.68
CA ASP A 140 -18.90 -7.65 -2.73
C ASP A 140 -19.51 -7.47 -1.32
N GLY A 141 -20.82 -7.16 -1.25
CA GLY A 141 -21.50 -6.97 0.02
C GLY A 141 -21.54 -8.19 0.94
N ARG A 142 -21.64 -9.40 0.37
CA ARG A 142 -21.68 -10.66 1.12
C ARG A 142 -20.30 -11.01 1.64
N GLU A 143 -19.28 -10.84 0.80
CA GLU A 143 -17.89 -11.06 1.15
C GLU A 143 -17.42 -10.09 2.23
N LEU A 144 -17.81 -8.80 2.13
CA LEU A 144 -17.53 -7.81 3.17
C LEU A 144 -18.22 -8.17 4.50
N GLU A 145 -19.48 -8.59 4.46
CA GLU A 145 -20.19 -9.01 5.66
C GLU A 145 -19.51 -10.19 6.34
N ASN A 146 -19.11 -11.20 5.56
CA ASN A 146 -18.38 -12.36 6.05
C ASN A 146 -17.02 -11.95 6.66
N ALA A 147 -16.28 -11.07 5.99
CA ALA A 147 -14.99 -10.58 6.47
C ALA A 147 -15.12 -9.87 7.83
N LEU A 148 -16.06 -8.93 7.92
CA LEU A 148 -16.27 -8.16 9.15
C LEU A 148 -16.75 -9.05 10.29
N ARG A 149 -17.64 -10.01 10.03
CA ARG A 149 -18.05 -11.01 11.03
C ARG A 149 -16.88 -11.85 11.51
N GLN A 150 -16.00 -12.30 10.62
CA GLN A 150 -14.82 -13.09 10.98
C GLN A 150 -13.79 -12.27 11.77
N PHE A 151 -13.69 -10.96 11.52
CA PHE A 151 -12.91 -10.04 12.35
C PHE A 151 -13.56 -9.73 13.72
N GLY A 152 -14.76 -10.27 13.99
CA GLY A 152 -15.47 -10.08 15.25
C GLY A 152 -16.38 -8.85 15.27
N TYR A 153 -16.64 -8.21 14.12
CA TYR A 153 -17.56 -7.09 14.00
C TYR A 153 -18.94 -7.55 13.56
N ASN A 154 -19.96 -7.26 14.36
CA ASN A 154 -21.36 -7.52 14.01
C ASN A 154 -22.06 -6.19 13.69
N LEU A 155 -21.98 -5.77 12.43
CA LEU A 155 -22.55 -4.50 12.00
C LEU A 155 -24.03 -4.66 11.64
N SER A 156 -24.83 -3.62 11.89
CA SER A 156 -26.22 -3.62 11.44
C SER A 156 -26.30 -3.55 9.90
N PRO A 157 -27.38 -4.07 9.29
CA PRO A 157 -27.55 -4.00 7.82
C PRO A 157 -27.48 -2.57 7.27
N GLN A 158 -27.95 -1.60 8.05
CA GLN A 158 -27.89 -0.18 7.70
C GLN A 158 -26.45 0.32 7.62
N LEU A 159 -25.62 -0.02 8.61
CA LEU A 159 -24.21 0.37 8.63
C LEU A 159 -23.42 -0.35 7.52
N MET A 160 -23.75 -1.62 7.25
CA MET A 160 -23.17 -2.37 6.12
C MET A 160 -23.42 -1.65 4.79
N HIS A 161 -24.67 -1.25 4.55
CA HIS A 161 -25.03 -0.52 3.33
C HIS A 161 -24.29 0.81 3.21
N LEU A 162 -24.11 1.54 4.32
CA LEU A 162 -23.37 2.79 4.33
C LEU A 162 -21.87 2.61 4.05
N LEU A 163 -21.27 1.51 4.53
CA LEU A 163 -19.89 1.17 4.21
C LEU A 163 -19.74 0.84 2.74
N LEU A 164 -20.60 -0.02 2.19
CA LEU A 164 -20.59 -0.35 0.76
C LEU A 164 -20.75 0.91 -0.09
N ALA A 165 -21.74 1.76 0.19
CA ALA A 165 -21.94 3.00 -0.55
C ALA A 165 -20.74 3.96 -0.49
N LYS A 166 -19.96 3.95 0.61
CA LYS A 166 -18.80 4.82 0.78
C LYS A 166 -17.56 4.30 0.05
N TYR A 167 -17.35 2.99 0.03
CA TYR A 167 -16.12 2.37 -0.43
C TYR A 167 -16.26 1.64 -1.79
N ASP A 168 -17.46 1.50 -2.32
CA ASP A 168 -17.68 1.00 -3.68
C ASP A 168 -17.11 1.99 -4.72
N VAL A 169 -16.42 1.44 -5.71
CA VAL A 169 -15.81 2.17 -6.81
C VAL A 169 -16.87 2.82 -7.71
N VAL A 170 -18.00 2.14 -7.94
CA VAL A 170 -19.04 2.59 -8.88
C VAL A 170 -19.83 3.78 -8.32
N ALA A 171 -20.04 3.83 -7.01
CA ALA A 171 -20.75 4.95 -6.35
C ALA A 171 -19.93 6.24 -6.29
N THR A 172 -18.61 6.18 -6.49
CA THR A 172 -17.70 7.34 -6.33
C THR A 172 -17.11 7.86 -7.65
N ALA A 173 -17.41 7.23 -8.78
CA ALA A 173 -16.95 7.67 -10.09
C ALA A 173 -17.88 8.75 -10.70
N PRO A 174 -17.34 9.84 -11.27
CA PRO A 174 -18.15 10.82 -11.98
C PRO A 174 -18.89 10.16 -13.15
N VAL A 175 -20.17 10.51 -13.27
CA VAL A 175 -21.09 10.05 -14.32
C VAL A 175 -20.48 10.41 -15.69
N GLY A 176 -19.96 9.41 -16.39
CA GLY A 176 -19.23 9.59 -17.66
C GLY A 176 -18.12 8.58 -17.91
N ARG A 177 -17.57 7.94 -16.87
CA ARG A 177 -16.62 6.81 -17.00
C ARG A 177 -17.26 5.42 -16.98
N HIS A 178 -18.59 5.35 -17.12
CA HIS A 178 -19.39 4.11 -17.11
C HIS A 178 -19.24 3.30 -18.42
N GLY A 179 -18.00 3.15 -18.92
CA GLY A 179 -17.69 2.52 -20.20
C GLY A 179 -16.77 1.29 -20.12
N GLY A 180 -16.34 0.87 -18.93
CA GLY A 180 -15.53 -0.33 -18.75
C GLY A 180 -16.09 -1.16 -17.60
N GLY A 181 -16.49 -2.40 -17.89
CA GLY A 181 -17.16 -3.33 -16.97
C GLY A 181 -16.32 -3.78 -15.78
N ALA A 182 -15.89 -2.85 -14.92
CA ALA A 182 -15.36 -3.18 -13.60
C ALA A 182 -16.50 -3.79 -12.77
N PRO A 183 -16.29 -4.98 -12.16
CA PRO A 183 -17.29 -5.59 -11.32
C PRO A 183 -17.65 -4.67 -10.14
N PRO A 184 -18.94 -4.59 -9.75
CA PRO A 184 -19.35 -3.80 -8.60
C PRO A 184 -18.72 -4.36 -7.33
N GLY A 185 -18.19 -3.50 -6.46
CA GLY A 185 -17.55 -3.95 -5.22
C GLY A 185 -16.44 -3.04 -4.73
N ILE A 186 -15.83 -3.46 -3.63
CA ILE A 186 -14.76 -2.72 -2.95
C ILE A 186 -13.41 -3.28 -3.41
N THR A 187 -12.59 -2.43 -4.02
CA THR A 187 -11.20 -2.79 -4.41
C THR A 187 -10.31 -3.02 -3.20
N PHE A 188 -9.18 -3.70 -3.41
CA PHE A 188 -8.23 -4.04 -2.34
C PHE A 188 -7.85 -2.86 -1.44
N ASP A 189 -7.41 -1.76 -2.03
CA ASP A 189 -7.02 -0.56 -1.31
C ASP A 189 -8.17 -0.02 -0.44
N ARG A 190 -9.39 0.03 -0.99
CA ARG A 190 -10.58 0.53 -0.29
C ARG A 190 -11.03 -0.42 0.81
N PHE A 191 -10.85 -1.72 0.63
CA PHE A 191 -11.11 -2.72 1.65
C PHE A 191 -10.14 -2.56 2.84
N VAL A 192 -8.84 -2.37 2.58
CA VAL A 192 -7.85 -2.08 3.62
C VAL A 192 -8.23 -0.80 4.36
N ARG A 193 -8.57 0.27 3.63
CA ARG A 193 -9.01 1.54 4.22
C ARG A 193 -10.25 1.37 5.10
N ALA A 194 -11.26 0.64 4.62
CA ALA A 194 -12.48 0.37 5.38
C ALA A 194 -12.17 -0.37 6.69
N CYS A 195 -11.36 -1.44 6.64
CA CYS A 195 -11.00 -2.22 7.81
C CYS A 195 -10.22 -1.40 8.84
N VAL A 196 -9.24 -0.59 8.40
CA VAL A 196 -8.47 0.29 9.29
C VAL A 196 -9.38 1.31 9.96
N VAL A 197 -10.28 1.95 9.19
CA VAL A 197 -11.24 2.92 9.74
C VAL A 197 -12.18 2.26 10.74
N ILE A 198 -12.72 1.07 10.43
CA ILE A 198 -13.60 0.34 11.35
C ILE A 198 -12.85 0.02 12.65
N LYS A 199 -11.63 -0.52 12.58
CA LYS A 199 -10.80 -0.79 13.76
C LYS A 199 -10.59 0.46 14.61
N GLN A 200 -10.18 1.57 14.00
CA GLN A 200 -9.96 2.83 14.71
C GLN A 200 -11.24 3.37 15.37
N LEU A 201 -12.37 3.29 14.66
CA LEU A 201 -13.68 3.69 15.20
C LEU A 201 -14.10 2.78 16.36
N THR A 202 -13.93 1.47 16.23
CA THR A 202 -14.25 0.51 17.30
C THR A 202 -13.36 0.71 18.52
N GLU A 203 -12.05 0.88 18.36
CA GLU A 203 -11.13 1.14 19.48
C GLU A 203 -11.42 2.48 20.17
N SER A 204 -11.84 3.47 19.41
CA SER A 204 -12.28 4.76 19.95
C SER A 204 -13.58 4.63 20.72
N PHE A 205 -14.56 3.92 20.16
CA PHE A 205 -15.83 3.64 20.81
C PHE A 205 -15.64 2.84 22.10
N GLN A 206 -14.80 1.79 22.08
CA GLN A 206 -14.51 0.95 23.25
C GLN A 206 -13.80 1.70 24.38
N ARG A 207 -13.01 2.72 24.06
CA ARG A 207 -12.41 3.61 25.08
C ARG A 207 -13.46 4.42 25.83
N LEU A 208 -14.55 4.78 25.15
CA LEU A 208 -15.66 5.56 25.70
C LEU A 208 -16.72 4.67 26.37
N ASP A 209 -16.97 3.48 25.82
CA ASP A 209 -17.92 2.47 26.31
C ASP A 209 -17.31 1.64 27.45
N THR A 210 -16.94 2.32 28.54
CA THR A 210 -16.28 1.70 29.71
C THR A 210 -17.11 0.59 30.37
N ASP A 211 -18.44 0.66 30.26
CA ASP A 211 -19.38 -0.32 30.78
C ASP A 211 -19.79 -1.39 29.76
N ARG A 212 -19.26 -1.33 28.53
CA ARG A 212 -19.48 -2.29 27.43
C ARG A 212 -20.94 -2.51 27.10
N ARG A 213 -21.77 -1.48 27.21
CA ARG A 213 -23.21 -1.56 26.90
C ARG A 213 -23.51 -1.43 25.41
N GLY A 214 -22.52 -1.06 24.60
CA GLY A 214 -22.72 -0.77 23.17
C GLY A 214 -23.38 0.58 22.93
N VAL A 215 -23.45 1.46 23.93
CA VAL A 215 -24.03 2.81 23.84
C VAL A 215 -23.18 3.77 24.67
N ILE A 216 -22.75 4.88 24.05
CA ILE A 216 -22.02 5.97 24.72
C ILE A 216 -22.89 7.22 24.79
N GLN A 217 -22.82 7.95 25.91
CA GLN A 217 -23.40 9.28 26.06
C GLN A 217 -22.27 10.29 26.10
N LEU A 218 -22.29 11.26 25.19
CA LEU A 218 -21.29 12.32 25.09
C LEU A 218 -21.99 13.68 25.19
N ASN A 219 -21.42 14.59 25.97
CA ASN A 219 -21.83 16.00 25.96
C ASN A 219 -21.06 16.79 24.87
N TYR A 220 -21.48 18.02 24.61
CA TYR A 220 -20.92 18.84 23.52
C TYR A 220 -19.42 19.09 23.66
N ASP A 221 -18.92 19.30 24.88
CA ASP A 221 -17.50 19.58 25.12
C ASP A 221 -16.62 18.32 24.98
N GLN A 222 -17.17 17.15 25.32
CA GLN A 222 -16.53 15.85 25.10
C GLN A 222 -16.48 15.46 23.62
N LEU A 223 -17.48 15.89 22.84
CA LEU A 223 -17.47 15.74 21.39
C LEU A 223 -16.36 16.56 20.72
N ASP A 224 -16.03 17.73 21.27
CA ASP A 224 -15.01 18.62 20.70
C ASP A 224 -13.58 18.25 21.14
N SER A 225 -13.41 17.80 22.38
CA SER A 225 -12.09 17.45 22.95
C SER A 225 -11.55 16.11 22.49
N GLU A 226 -12.40 15.12 22.18
CA GLU A 226 -11.94 13.84 21.67
C GLU A 226 -11.87 13.81 20.14
N SER A 227 -10.64 13.69 19.62
CA SER A 227 -10.37 13.42 18.20
C SER A 227 -11.12 12.17 17.69
N ALA A 228 -11.38 11.20 18.58
CA ALA A 228 -12.21 10.03 18.35
C ALA A 228 -13.68 10.38 17.99
N GLY A 229 -14.32 11.26 18.76
CA GLY A 229 -15.68 11.74 18.51
C GLY A 229 -15.76 12.53 17.21
N LYS A 230 -14.79 13.43 16.97
CA LYS A 230 -14.66 14.17 15.70
C LYS A 230 -14.42 13.28 14.50
N GLN A 231 -13.58 12.24 14.61
CA GLN A 231 -13.28 11.34 13.50
C GLN A 231 -14.45 10.39 13.23
N ALA A 232 -15.13 9.89 14.26
CA ALA A 232 -16.36 9.11 14.15
C ALA A 232 -17.49 9.92 13.52
N ILE A 233 -17.71 11.15 13.99
CA ILE A 233 -18.75 12.04 13.45
C ILE A 233 -18.36 12.56 12.07
N LYS A 234 -17.11 12.91 11.77
CA LYS A 234 -16.70 13.26 10.40
C LYS A 234 -16.86 12.07 9.46
N ASN A 235 -16.56 10.85 9.90
CA ASN A 235 -16.74 9.65 9.10
C ASN A 235 -18.23 9.35 8.84
N VAL A 236 -19.11 9.52 9.83
CA VAL A 236 -20.57 9.34 9.73
C VAL A 236 -21.26 10.50 9.01
N SER A 237 -20.81 11.73 9.22
CA SER A 237 -21.32 12.95 8.57
C SER A 237 -20.95 12.99 7.09
N ASN A 238 -19.72 12.57 6.72
CA ASN A 238 -19.35 12.35 5.31
C ASN A 238 -20.12 11.19 4.65
N ILE A 239 -20.58 10.21 5.44
CA ILE A 239 -21.45 9.12 4.97
C ILE A 239 -22.86 9.65 4.66
N GLN A 240 -23.41 10.55 5.50
CA GLN A 240 -24.75 11.10 5.28
C GLN A 240 -24.79 12.25 4.26
N SER A 241 -23.75 13.10 4.18
CA SER A 241 -23.72 14.27 3.29
C SER A 241 -23.59 13.91 1.81
N LYS A 242 -23.01 12.76 1.47
CA LYS A 242 -22.92 12.26 0.09
C LYS A 242 -24.17 11.48 -0.39
N GLY A 243 -25.11 11.20 0.52
CA GLY A 243 -26.31 10.39 0.23
C GLY A 243 -27.64 11.15 0.30
N ARG A 244 -27.67 12.42 0.69
CA ARG A 244 -28.91 13.23 0.72
C ARG A 244 -28.61 14.72 0.70
N THR A 245 -28.65 15.32 -0.49
CA THR A 245 -29.05 16.72 -0.63
C THR A 245 -30.57 16.74 -0.45
N VAL A 246 -31.06 17.01 0.74
CA VAL A 246 -32.45 17.48 0.91
C VAL A 246 -32.39 18.70 1.80
N GLY A 247 -32.84 19.81 1.23
CA GLY A 247 -32.69 21.14 1.79
C GLY A 247 -33.37 21.28 3.14
N TRP A 248 -32.75 22.07 4.00
CA TRP A 248 -33.41 22.66 5.14
C TRP A 248 -34.07 23.96 4.65
N THR A 249 -35.39 23.95 4.46
CA THR A 249 -36.15 25.20 4.51
C THR A 249 -36.37 25.55 5.96
N ALA A 250 -36.17 26.84 6.25
CA ALA A 250 -36.09 27.49 7.55
C ALA A 250 -37.25 27.21 8.51
#